data_AF-A0A1E7EST1-F1
#
_entry.id   AF-A0A1E7EST1-F1
#
_cell.length_a   1.000
_cell.length_b   1.000
_cell.length_c   1.000
_cell.angle_alpha   90.00
_cell.angle_beta   90.00
_cell.angle_gamma   90.00
#
_symmetry.space_group_name_H-M   'P 1'
#
loop_
_entity.id
_entity.type
_entity.pdbx_description
1 polymer ?
#
loop_
_entity_poly.entity_id
_entity_poly.type
_entity_poly.pdbx_seq_one_letter_code
_entity_poly.pdbx_strand_id
1 'polypeptide(L)'
;MRYSTLQNKKWDDMFQQLVAYKKEYKSTTVPISYEADPKLGTWVSNQRQFYKHRTIADHRVRRLDCIGFVWEMKEIVPWEEMYQRLVAYRNQHNSTNVSHRYQVDPKLGQWVTDSSHLGCWVSTQRQCYRKKNLMEKRMKLLNSIDFLWSVNRVPKR
;
A
#
# COMPACT_ATOMS: atom_id res chain seq x y z
N MET A 1 3.67 -3.40 -26.92
CA MET A 1 2.79 -4.56 -26.62
C MET A 1 1.43 -4.32 -27.26
N ARG A 2 0.93 -5.25 -28.09
CA ARG A 2 -0.44 -5.17 -28.64
C ARG A 2 -1.38 -5.91 -27.67
N TYR A 3 -2.28 -5.19 -27.01
CA TYR A 3 -3.31 -5.82 -26.18
C TYR A 3 -4.35 -6.48 -27.09
N SER A 4 -4.90 -7.63 -26.66
CA SER A 4 -6.02 -8.23 -27.37
C SER A 4 -7.30 -7.39 -27.17
N THR A 5 -8.21 -7.43 -28.15
CA THR A 5 -9.49 -6.68 -28.13
C THR A 5 -10.29 -6.92 -26.84
N LEU A 6 -10.23 -8.14 -26.29
CA LEU A 6 -10.84 -8.52 -25.02
C LEU A 6 -10.19 -7.86 -23.79
N GLN A 7 -8.86 -7.68 -23.78
CA GLN A 7 -8.16 -7.01 -22.68
C GLN A 7 -8.41 -5.50 -22.65
N ASN A 8 -8.64 -4.88 -23.81
CA ASN A 8 -9.03 -3.47 -23.88
C ASN A 8 -10.46 -3.27 -23.39
N LYS A 9 -11.41 -4.10 -23.82
CA LYS A 9 -12.80 -4.03 -23.36
C LYS A 9 -12.91 -4.14 -21.83
N LYS A 10 -12.24 -5.13 -21.23
CA LYS A 10 -12.20 -5.27 -19.76
C LYS A 10 -11.60 -4.06 -19.06
N TRP A 11 -10.59 -3.42 -19.65
CA TRP A 11 -10.00 -2.23 -19.07
C TRP A 11 -10.95 -1.03 -19.16
N ASP A 12 -11.66 -0.89 -20.28
CA ASP A 12 -12.65 0.16 -20.49
C ASP A 12 -13.82 0.05 -19.50
N ASP A 13 -14.32 -1.16 -19.25
CA ASP A 13 -15.40 -1.39 -18.29
C ASP A 13 -14.98 -0.95 -16.87
N MET A 14 -13.78 -1.32 -16.43
CA MET A 14 -13.24 -0.91 -15.13
C MET A 14 -12.97 0.60 -15.06
N PHE A 15 -12.53 1.21 -16.17
CA PHE A 15 -12.37 2.66 -16.25
C PHE A 15 -13.70 3.39 -16.07
N GLN A 16 -14.80 2.88 -16.65
CA GLN A 16 -16.13 3.44 -16.43
C GLN A 16 -16.58 3.32 -14.97
N GLN A 17 -16.29 2.20 -14.31
CA GLN A 17 -16.56 2.05 -12.88
C GLN A 17 -15.78 3.06 -12.03
N LEU A 18 -14.52 3.34 -12.36
CA LEU A 18 -13.74 4.37 -11.68
C LEU A 18 -14.32 5.78 -11.91
N VAL A 19 -14.83 6.06 -13.11
CA VAL A 19 -15.53 7.33 -13.40
C VAL A 19 -16.80 7.47 -12.56
N ALA A 20 -17.57 6.38 -12.42
CA ALA A 20 -18.76 6.35 -11.55
C ALA A 20 -18.37 6.59 -10.08
N TYR A 21 -17.33 5.91 -9.60
CA TYR A 21 -16.79 6.10 -8.25
C TYR A 21 -16.36 7.56 -8.02
N LYS A 22 -15.65 8.18 -8.98
CA LYS A 22 -15.27 9.59 -8.90
C LYS A 22 -16.50 10.51 -8.83
N LYS A 23 -17.56 10.19 -9.57
CA LYS A 23 -18.80 11.00 -9.56
C LYS A 23 -19.45 10.99 -8.16
N GLU A 24 -19.45 9.84 -7.50
CA GLU A 24 -20.03 9.60 -6.19
C GLU A 24 -19.15 10.17 -5.06
N TYR A 25 -17.87 9.78 -4.98
CA TYR A 25 -16.97 10.10 -3.87
C TYR A 25 -16.07 11.33 -4.12
N LYS A 26 -16.19 11.98 -5.29
CA LYS A 26 -15.33 13.10 -5.74
C LYS A 26 -13.83 12.80 -5.69
N SER A 27 -13.46 11.52 -5.65
CA SER A 27 -12.09 11.04 -5.49
C SER A 27 -11.85 9.86 -6.40
N THR A 28 -10.60 9.67 -6.85
CA THR A 28 -10.17 8.46 -7.57
C THR A 28 -9.42 7.50 -6.64
N THR A 29 -9.44 7.77 -5.33
CA THR A 29 -8.69 7.02 -4.31
C THR A 29 -9.55 5.88 -3.81
N VAL A 30 -9.64 4.81 -4.60
CA VAL A 30 -10.37 3.60 -4.21
C VAL A 30 -9.49 2.76 -3.28
N PRO A 31 -9.97 2.38 -2.07
CA PRO A 31 -9.29 1.42 -1.21
C PRO A 31 -9.14 0.05 -1.88
N ILE A 32 -8.06 -0.68 -1.61
CA ILE A 32 -7.88 -2.03 -2.15
C ILE A 32 -8.97 -2.99 -1.67
N SER A 33 -9.42 -2.82 -0.44
CA SER A 33 -10.46 -3.56 0.26
C SER A 33 -11.85 -2.89 0.14
N TYR A 34 -12.11 -2.20 -0.98
CA TYR A 34 -13.41 -1.53 -1.20
C TYR A 34 -14.55 -2.56 -1.23
N GLU A 35 -15.42 -2.54 -0.21
CA GLU A 35 -16.43 -3.58 0.00
C GLU A 35 -17.51 -3.62 -1.08
N ALA A 36 -17.92 -2.45 -1.59
CA ALA A 36 -18.96 -2.38 -2.61
C ALA A 36 -18.47 -2.90 -3.98
N ASP A 37 -17.18 -2.75 -4.29
CA ASP A 37 -16.56 -3.37 -5.46
C ASP A 37 -15.08 -3.70 -5.23
N PRO A 38 -14.78 -4.91 -4.72
CA PRO A 38 -13.39 -5.34 -4.47
C PRO A 38 -12.55 -5.44 -5.74
N LYS A 39 -13.19 -5.63 -6.91
CA LYS A 39 -12.49 -5.72 -8.20
C LYS A 39 -11.98 -4.35 -8.61
N LEU A 40 -12.76 -3.29 -8.36
CA LEU A 40 -12.35 -1.91 -8.63
C LEU A 40 -11.15 -1.50 -7.78
N GLY A 41 -11.17 -1.82 -6.47
CA GLY A 41 -10.04 -1.56 -5.56
C GLY A 41 -8.75 -2.24 -6.02
N THR A 42 -8.84 -3.51 -6.40
CA THR A 42 -7.71 -4.27 -6.95
C THR A 42 -7.23 -3.69 -8.29
N TRP A 43 -8.15 -3.32 -9.18
CA TRP A 43 -7.80 -2.76 -10.49
C TRP A 43 -7.08 -1.41 -10.39
N VAL A 44 -7.54 -0.52 -9.51
CA VAL A 44 -6.90 0.77 -9.22
C VAL A 44 -5.49 0.56 -8.68
N SER A 45 -5.31 -0.38 -7.76
CA SER A 45 -3.99 -0.76 -7.23
C SER A 45 -3.05 -1.25 -8.35
N ASN A 46 -3.56 -2.11 -9.23
CA ASN A 46 -2.81 -2.61 -10.39
C ASN A 46 -2.39 -1.49 -11.35
N GLN A 47 -3.25 -0.48 -11.61
CA GLN A 47 -2.88 0.65 -12.48
C GLN A 47 -1.68 1.40 -11.92
N ARG A 48 -1.66 1.68 -10.60
CA ARG A 48 -0.52 2.33 -9.94
C ARG A 48 0.74 1.48 -10.02
N GLN A 49 0.63 0.17 -9.85
CA GLN A 49 1.76 -0.75 -9.98
C GLN A 49 2.31 -0.76 -11.42
N PHE A 50 1.46 -0.83 -12.43
CA PHE A 50 1.89 -0.78 -13.84
C PHE A 50 2.52 0.55 -14.22
N TYR A 51 2.01 1.67 -13.67
CA TYR A 51 2.62 2.99 -13.83
C TYR A 51 4.03 3.04 -13.21
N LYS A 52 4.18 2.57 -11.97
CA LYS A 52 5.47 2.50 -11.28
C LYS A 52 6.50 1.65 -12.02
N HIS A 53 6.06 0.54 -12.62
CA HIS A 53 6.92 -0.33 -13.42
C HIS A 53 7.08 0.11 -14.88
N ARG A 54 6.47 1.23 -15.29
CA ARG A 54 6.48 1.75 -16.68
C ARG A 54 5.98 0.71 -17.70
N THR A 55 5.06 -0.16 -17.30
CA THR A 55 4.45 -1.21 -18.15
C THR A 55 3.02 -0.91 -18.56
N ILE A 56 2.43 0.17 -18.03
CA ILE A 56 1.13 0.67 -18.47
C ILE A 56 1.27 1.34 -19.84
N ALA A 57 0.26 1.19 -20.69
CA ALA A 57 0.26 1.83 -21.99
C ALA A 57 -0.13 3.31 -21.93
N ASP A 58 0.53 4.13 -22.74
CA ASP A 58 0.37 5.60 -22.73
C ASP A 58 -1.08 6.07 -22.90
N HIS A 59 -1.88 5.38 -23.72
CA HIS A 59 -3.29 5.73 -23.89
C HIS A 59 -4.11 5.54 -22.60
N ARG A 60 -3.76 4.56 -21.76
CA ARG A 60 -4.41 4.29 -20.46
C ARG A 60 -3.99 5.35 -19.44
N VAL A 61 -2.70 5.71 -19.44
CA VAL A 61 -2.17 6.80 -18.62
C VAL A 61 -2.91 8.10 -18.91
N ARG A 62 -2.95 8.52 -20.18
CA ARG A 62 -3.67 9.74 -20.61
C ARG A 62 -5.14 9.75 -20.17
N ARG A 63 -5.85 8.63 -20.30
CA ARG A 63 -7.26 8.55 -19.88
C ARG A 63 -7.44 8.68 -18.36
N LEU A 64 -6.53 8.09 -17.58
CA LEU A 64 -6.54 8.22 -16.12
C LEU A 64 -6.15 9.63 -15.68
N ASP A 65 -5.18 10.26 -16.35
CA ASP A 65 -4.82 11.66 -16.12
C ASP A 65 -5.97 12.62 -16.41
N CYS A 66 -6.72 12.41 -17.50
CA CYS A 66 -7.89 13.23 -17.84
C CYS A 66 -8.96 13.24 -16.75
N ILE A 67 -9.05 12.19 -15.93
CA ILE A 67 -9.97 12.13 -14.79
C ILE A 67 -9.30 12.52 -13.48
N GLY A 68 -8.09 13.08 -13.50
CA GLY A 68 -7.35 13.50 -12.31
C GLY A 68 -6.95 12.34 -11.41
N PHE A 69 -6.59 11.19 -12.01
CA PHE A 69 -6.22 10.00 -11.25
C PHE A 69 -4.96 10.22 -10.42
N VAL A 70 -5.04 9.92 -9.12
CA VAL A 70 -3.91 9.99 -8.20
C VAL A 70 -3.05 8.72 -8.31
N TRP A 71 -1.93 8.82 -9.04
CA TRP A 71 -0.94 7.75 -9.21
C TRP A 71 -0.15 7.45 -7.95
N GLU A 72 0.30 8.49 -7.27
CA GLU A 72 1.08 8.40 -6.05
C GLU A 72 0.21 8.82 -4.88
N MET A 73 -0.23 7.83 -4.09
CA MET A 73 -0.75 8.13 -2.76
C MET A 73 0.41 8.68 -1.94
N LYS A 74 0.32 9.94 -1.52
CA LYS A 74 1.20 10.45 -0.47
C LYS A 74 1.10 9.52 0.74
N GLU A 75 2.22 9.26 1.40
CA GLU A 75 2.22 8.51 2.66
C GLU A 75 1.17 9.14 3.59
N ILE A 76 0.07 8.43 3.87
CA ILE A 76 -1.03 8.94 4.71
C ILE A 76 -0.49 9.28 6.11
N VAL A 77 0.48 8.48 6.55
CA VAL A 77 1.24 8.67 7.78
C VAL A 77 2.73 8.71 7.40
N PRO A 78 3.47 9.78 7.74
CA PRO A 78 4.90 9.86 7.50
C PRO A 78 5.66 8.67 8.08
N TRP A 79 6.70 8.20 7.40
CA TRP A 79 7.52 7.07 7.86
C TRP A 79 8.03 7.24 9.30
N GLU A 80 8.48 8.43 9.68
CA GLU A 80 8.97 8.73 11.03
C GLU A 80 7.88 8.55 12.09
N GLU A 81 6.63 8.89 11.78
CA GLU A 81 5.50 8.69 12.70
C GLU A 81 5.20 7.19 12.86
N MET A 82 5.28 6.41 11.79
CA MET A 82 5.16 4.94 11.88
C MET A 82 6.29 4.31 12.68
N TYR A 83 7.50 4.84 12.56
CA TYR A 83 8.64 4.43 13.39
C TYR A 83 8.38 4.71 14.88
N GLN A 84 7.88 5.89 15.24
CA GLN A 84 7.52 6.20 16.63
C GLN A 84 6.43 5.28 17.18
N ARG A 85 5.43 4.94 16.36
CA ARG A 85 4.41 3.95 16.72
C ARG A 85 5.01 2.57 16.99
N LEU A 86 6.01 2.15 16.20
CA LEU A 86 6.73 0.91 16.43
C LEU A 86 7.56 0.95 17.72
N VAL A 87 8.19 2.08 18.04
CA VAL A 87 8.90 2.28 19.32
C VAL A 87 7.93 2.13 20.49
N ALA A 88 6.77 2.78 20.43
CA ALA A 88 5.73 2.66 21.45
C ALA A 88 5.24 1.22 21.60
N TYR A 89 5.02 0.51 20.49
CA TYR A 89 4.66 -0.91 20.49
C TYR A 89 5.72 -1.77 21.17
N ARG A 90 7.01 -1.57 20.84
CA ARG A 90 8.13 -2.29 21.46
C ARG A 90 8.16 -2.07 22.97
N ASN A 91 7.96 -0.83 23.42
CA ASN A 91 7.96 -0.51 24.84
C ASN A 91 6.79 -1.17 25.61
N GLN A 92 5.65 -1.39 24.94
CA GLN A 92 4.48 -2.03 25.55
C GLN A 92 4.56 -3.56 25.51
N HIS A 93 5.09 -4.15 24.44
CA HIS A 93 5.03 -5.59 24.18
C HIS A 93 6.40 -6.29 24.22
N ASN A 94 7.48 -5.57 24.50
CA ASN A 94 8.87 -6.03 24.44
C ASN A 94 9.22 -6.77 23.14
N SER A 95 8.57 -6.37 22.04
CA SER A 95 8.68 -7.03 20.74
C SER A 95 8.43 -6.05 19.62
N THR A 96 9.09 -6.23 18.48
CA THR A 96 8.80 -5.48 17.26
C THR A 96 7.96 -6.31 16.27
N ASN A 97 7.47 -7.47 16.70
CA ASN A 97 6.66 -8.35 15.86
C ASN A 97 5.19 -7.98 15.90
N VAL A 98 4.82 -7.00 15.09
CA VAL A 98 3.43 -6.52 14.99
C VAL A 98 2.63 -7.42 14.04
N SER A 99 1.51 -7.94 14.52
CA SER A 99 0.56 -8.69 13.69
C SER A 99 -0.05 -7.80 12.61
N HIS A 100 -0.31 -8.35 11.42
CA HIS A 100 -1.06 -7.66 10.36
C HIS A 100 -2.45 -7.18 10.80
N ARG A 101 -3.04 -7.83 11.82
CA ARG A 101 -4.35 -7.48 12.38
C ARG A 101 -4.28 -6.57 13.60
N TYR A 102 -3.10 -6.03 13.93
CA TYR A 102 -2.94 -5.15 15.09
C TYR A 102 -3.65 -3.82 14.84
N GLN A 103 -4.82 -3.65 15.47
CA GLN A 103 -5.68 -2.47 15.42
C GLN A 103 -5.63 -1.76 16.78
N VAL A 104 -4.61 -0.94 17.03
CA VAL A 104 -4.53 -0.16 18.28
C VAL A 104 -4.85 1.31 18.08
N ASP A 105 -5.34 1.70 16.89
CA ASP A 105 -5.61 3.11 16.63
C ASP A 105 -7.08 3.40 16.29
N PRO A 106 -7.92 3.73 17.30
CA PRO A 106 -9.27 4.24 17.10
C PRO A 106 -9.30 5.63 16.42
N LYS A 107 -8.18 6.39 16.39
CA LYS A 107 -8.17 7.78 15.92
C LYS A 107 -8.11 7.93 14.40
N LEU A 108 -7.69 6.91 13.66
CA LEU A 108 -7.60 6.94 12.21
C LEU A 108 -8.84 6.30 11.57
N GLY A 109 -10.01 6.83 11.91
CA GLY A 109 -11.29 6.30 11.46
C GLY A 109 -11.44 6.17 9.94
N GLN A 110 -12.00 5.04 9.53
CA GLN A 110 -12.79 4.78 8.31
C GLN A 110 -12.11 4.88 6.92
N TRP A 111 -10.95 5.52 6.77
CA TRP A 111 -10.29 5.71 5.45
C TRP A 111 -8.84 5.23 5.36
N VAL A 112 -8.39 4.43 6.33
CA VAL A 112 -7.03 3.86 6.36
C VAL A 112 -6.99 2.65 5.43
N THR A 113 -6.33 2.79 4.29
CA THR A 113 -6.01 1.65 3.42
C THR A 113 -5.21 0.60 4.19
N ASP A 114 -5.32 -0.68 3.83
CA ASP A 114 -4.61 -1.79 4.49
C ASP A 114 -3.10 -1.52 4.68
N SER A 115 -2.49 -0.72 3.81
CA SER A 115 -1.08 -0.29 3.86
C SER A 115 -0.69 0.62 5.03
N SER A 116 -1.65 1.20 5.73
CA SER A 116 -1.43 2.29 6.69
C SER A 116 -1.53 1.83 8.16
N HIS A 117 -1.69 0.52 8.39
CA HIS A 117 -1.63 -0.09 9.71
C HIS A 117 -0.18 -0.44 10.09
N LEU A 118 0.17 -0.33 11.37
CA LEU A 118 1.52 -0.62 11.87
C LEU A 118 2.00 -2.03 11.48
N GLY A 119 1.13 -3.03 11.53
CA GLY A 119 1.45 -4.40 11.12
C GLY A 119 1.79 -4.53 9.63
N CYS A 120 1.02 -3.89 8.76
CA CYS A 120 1.30 -3.88 7.32
C CYS A 120 2.57 -3.10 7.01
N TRP A 121 2.80 -1.96 7.66
CA TRP A 121 4.01 -1.17 7.51
C TRP A 121 5.27 -1.94 7.93
N VAL A 122 5.23 -2.67 9.06
CA VAL A 122 6.31 -3.57 9.50
C VAL A 122 6.62 -4.61 8.43
N SER A 123 5.59 -5.23 7.83
CA SER A 123 5.77 -6.16 6.72
C SER A 123 6.33 -5.51 5.45
N THR A 124 5.93 -4.27 5.15
CA THR A 124 6.53 -3.49 4.07
C THR A 124 8.02 -3.25 4.31
N GLN A 125 8.43 -2.87 5.52
CA GLN A 125 9.85 -2.67 5.84
C GLN A 125 10.66 -3.96 5.64
N ARG A 126 10.14 -5.10 6.10
CA ARG A 126 10.75 -6.43 5.88
C ARG A 126 10.88 -6.75 4.38
N GLN A 127 9.86 -6.44 3.58
CA GLN A 127 9.90 -6.66 2.13
C GLN A 127 10.91 -5.73 1.43
N CYS A 128 10.96 -4.44 1.81
CA CYS A 128 11.93 -3.48 1.27
C CYS A 128 13.37 -3.89 1.60
N TYR A 129 13.63 -4.38 2.81
CA TYR A 129 14.92 -4.93 3.20
C TYR A 129 15.31 -6.14 2.34
N ARG A 130 14.40 -7.11 2.16
CA ARG A 130 14.64 -8.27 1.28
C ARG A 130 14.93 -7.88 -0.17
N LYS A 131 14.29 -6.82 -0.67
CA LYS A 131 14.49 -6.29 -2.03
C LYS A 131 15.68 -5.33 -2.13
N LYS A 132 16.47 -5.13 -1.07
CA LYS A 132 17.58 -4.16 -0.98
C LYS A 132 17.17 -2.74 -1.40
N ASN A 133 15.92 -2.36 -1.14
CA ASN A 133 15.32 -1.09 -1.52
C ASN A 133 14.91 -0.25 -0.30
N LEU A 134 15.56 -0.49 0.84
CA LEU A 134 15.36 0.29 2.06
C LEU A 134 16.51 1.29 2.21
N MET A 135 16.18 2.55 2.44
CA MET A 135 17.18 3.59 2.69
C MET A 135 18.04 3.25 3.90
N GLU A 136 19.35 3.49 3.81
CA GLU A 136 20.30 3.17 4.86
C GLU A 136 19.96 3.84 6.20
N LYS A 137 19.51 5.10 6.17
CA LYS A 137 19.04 5.84 7.36
C LYS A 137 17.87 5.12 8.06
N ARG A 138 16.88 4.64 7.30
CA ARG A 138 15.71 3.91 7.82
C ARG A 138 16.13 2.56 8.40
N MET A 139 17.09 1.89 7.76
CA MET A 139 17.66 0.63 8.26
C MET A 139 18.38 0.81 9.60
N LYS A 140 19.22 1.85 9.72
CA LYS A 140 19.92 2.18 10.98
C LYS A 140 18.94 2.44 12.13
N LEU A 141 17.88 3.21 11.87
CA LEU A 141 16.82 3.46 12.87
C LEU A 141 16.11 2.18 13.31
N LEU A 142 15.72 1.30 12.37
CA LEU A 142 15.08 0.03 12.71
C LEU A 142 16.02 -0.90 13.49
N ASN A 143 17.30 -0.97 13.12
CA ASN A 143 18.28 -1.76 13.86
C ASN A 143 18.48 -1.24 15.29
N SER A 144 18.33 0.08 15.53
CA SER A 144 18.50 0.67 16.86
C SER A 144 17.45 0.22 17.89
N ILE A 145 16.35 -0.36 17.44
CA ILE A 145 15.26 -0.88 18.30
C ILE A 145 15.18 -2.41 18.27
N ASP A 146 16.26 -3.09 17.88
CA ASP A 146 16.33 -4.55 17.73
C ASP A 146 15.24 -5.10 16.81
N PHE A 147 14.96 -4.39 15.71
CA PHE A 147 13.89 -4.76 14.80
C PHE A 147 14.08 -6.16 14.19
N LEU A 148 13.08 -7.01 14.40
CA LEU A 148 13.04 -8.36 13.87
C LEU A 148 12.73 -8.38 12.36
N TRP A 149 13.79 -8.47 11.56
CA TRP A 149 13.73 -8.60 10.09
C TRP A 149 13.16 -9.94 9.60
N SER A 150 13.30 -11.01 10.40
CA SER A 150 12.79 -12.35 10.09
C SER A 150 12.16 -12.99 11.31
N VAL A 151 10.97 -13.57 11.15
CA VAL A 151 10.24 -14.30 12.20
C VAL A 151 10.68 -15.78 12.30
N ASN A 152 11.84 -16.13 11.74
CA ASN A 152 12.28 -17.53 11.72
C ASN A 152 12.76 -17.96 13.11
N ARG A 153 12.13 -19.06 13.54
CA ARG A 153 12.22 -19.75 14.82
C ARG A 153 13.66 -19.87 15.32
N VAL A 154 13.79 -19.71 16.64
CA VAL A 154 14.92 -20.14 17.47
C VAL A 154 15.60 -21.37 16.85
N PRO A 155 16.92 -21.35 16.61
CA PRO A 155 17.64 -22.58 16.30
C PRO A 155 17.43 -23.52 17.48
N LYS A 156 16.77 -24.66 17.26
CA LYS A 156 16.87 -25.76 18.22
C LYS A 156 18.35 -26.10 18.32
N ARG A 157 18.90 -25.90 19.53
CA ARG A 157 20.17 -26.50 19.95
C ARG A 157 20.06 -28.01 19.89
#